data_AF-A0A2V1BKA7-F1
#
_entry.id   AF-A0A2V1BKA7-F1
#
_cell.length_a   1.000
_cell.length_b   1.000
_cell.length_c   1.000
_cell.angle_alpha   90.00
_cell.angle_beta   90.00
_cell.angle_gamma   90.00
#
_symmetry.space_group_name_H-M   'P 1'
#
loop_
_entity.id
_entity.type
_entity.pdbx_description
1 polymer ?
#
loop_
_entity_poly.entity_id
_entity_poly.type
_entity_poly.pdbx_seq_one_letter_code
_entity_poly.pdbx_strand_id
1 'polypeptide(L)'
;MDCSEKKRCDSLSSRVHSGFKFQTKIVWTLKIRFVSSSLGLQTITNAILSLKDIQIADTVTACLAMKNHTGKSVELESLSIEQQNQILATIVQEHALQHGYIPGWELLADATPTALHPRLMKDVSIAANVYGRLKSGTHSLPPTDLRMSVGPNSTYESVYRVGPKSLGGTAWKANKECQEFMKNPIWNAMGYSQGFPPSVAIGWIGIQRKTTPVRDTAEVVALQLLGTVDFDLDLSGDNNTGFEEGFRIASQYAGAAGTSLQRAAFIGMINYDFQIDIRPIRNRWVVERKGPWNLGPMDVAPEDWTAYLVADCAALVPFGYDADYLTSRIGMANGMIFLQCQVLIFDTGCSNRAVTVPYAESAGVAKFGIHAAYAVTAYTATAKHVLDFNDLCFGYSATLIAGVWGPFQTRYRVWERFIKYTRQLKKSDPGNLLDISFRDLLLKDYDLTKEVGEEWARAMRSDDSDLMARPTAKYFVPVADLFNIPGVQVPKLCHSCASNFDEVMRSQELEEIHALEGLPDVFGRRVSLAVGIRRAATWACDTSCDSCACKVGYWADQAAYIVLVATMQDEAILGQREWMLQNYLVGCVALWPVSMSFLLSGFDLTAELSFEEGAMGDRDVVDI
;
A
#
# COMPACT_ATOMS: atom_id res chain seq x y z
N MET A 1 20.36 8.85 72.69
CA MET A 1 21.52 8.09 72.18
C MET A 1 21.97 8.80 70.91
N ASP A 2 22.60 9.96 71.09
CA ASP A 2 24.07 10.18 71.12
C ASP A 2 24.66 10.15 69.70
N CYS A 3 24.89 11.34 69.11
CA CYS A 3 26.16 12.09 69.06
C CYS A 3 27.02 11.63 67.87
N SER A 4 27.25 12.45 66.83
CA SER A 4 28.05 13.69 66.87
C SER A 4 27.92 14.39 65.49
N GLU A 5 27.46 15.65 65.41
CA GLU A 5 28.24 16.90 65.47
C GLU A 5 29.13 17.19 64.24
N LYS A 6 28.72 18.18 63.40
CA LYS A 6 29.31 19.55 63.25
C LYS A 6 30.56 19.59 62.32
N LYS A 7 30.72 20.49 61.34
CA LYS A 7 30.50 21.95 61.33
C LYS A 7 30.74 22.56 59.92
N ARG A 8 30.03 23.68 59.66
CA ARG A 8 30.35 24.93 58.91
C ARG A 8 30.64 24.87 57.40
N CYS A 9 29.87 25.52 56.53
CA CYS A 9 29.59 26.97 56.33
C CYS A 9 30.76 27.78 55.74
N ASP A 10 30.44 28.36 54.58
CA ASP A 10 30.91 29.62 53.98
C ASP A 10 32.32 29.69 53.38
N SER A 11 32.39 29.87 52.05
CA SER A 11 32.95 31.10 51.48
C SER A 11 32.80 31.19 49.94
N LEU A 12 32.13 32.26 49.53
CA LEU A 12 32.54 33.21 48.49
C LEU A 12 32.60 32.77 47.03
N SER A 13 31.62 33.32 46.31
CA SER A 13 31.77 33.84 44.96
C SER A 13 33.10 34.59 44.74
N SER A 14 33.81 34.27 43.67
CA SER A 14 34.28 35.24 42.66
C SER A 14 35.23 34.59 41.65
N ARG A 15 34.90 34.76 40.35
CA ARG A 15 35.78 34.95 39.17
C ARG A 15 36.93 33.95 38.99
N VAL A 16 37.13 33.37 37.81
CA VAL A 16 37.81 34.01 36.67
C VAL A 16 37.74 33.05 35.48
N HIS A 17 37.58 33.62 34.29
CA HIS A 17 37.77 32.97 32.99
C HIS A 17 39.01 32.06 32.92
N SER A 18 38.80 30.81 32.50
CA SER A 18 39.80 30.09 31.74
C SER A 18 39.11 29.09 30.81
N GLY A 19 39.45 29.19 29.53
CA GLY A 19 38.88 28.37 28.48
C GLY A 19 39.14 26.89 28.72
N PHE A 20 38.06 26.12 28.76
CA PHE A 20 38.13 24.67 28.63
C PHE A 20 38.24 24.32 27.15
N LYS A 21 39.47 24.22 26.65
CA LYS A 21 39.77 23.44 25.43
C LYS A 21 39.57 21.97 25.77
N PHE A 22 38.42 21.41 25.41
CA PHE A 22 38.24 19.96 25.39
C PHE A 22 39.01 19.39 24.18
N GLN A 23 40.29 19.07 24.39
CA GLN A 23 40.99 18.09 23.57
C GLN A 23 40.58 16.69 24.07
N THR A 24 39.37 16.25 23.71
CA THR A 24 39.00 14.84 23.82
C THR A 24 39.37 14.14 22.53
N LYS A 25 40.48 13.42 22.58
CA LYS A 25 40.83 12.35 21.64
C LYS A 25 39.78 11.24 21.82
N ILE A 26 38.66 11.33 21.11
CA ILE A 26 37.65 10.27 21.10
C ILE A 26 38.18 9.16 20.19
N VAL A 27 38.57 8.05 20.80
CA VAL A 27 38.87 6.80 20.08
C VAL A 27 37.52 6.16 19.77
N TRP A 28 37.06 6.30 18.52
CA TRP A 28 35.81 5.72 18.05
C TRP A 28 35.99 4.22 17.80
N THR A 29 35.53 3.40 18.73
CA THR A 29 35.14 2.01 18.44
C THR A 29 33.88 1.67 19.23
N LEU A 30 32.78 2.33 18.87
CA LEU A 30 31.47 2.08 19.48
C LEU A 30 30.78 0.96 18.69
N LYS A 31 30.92 -0.29 19.18
CA LYS A 31 29.97 -1.37 18.86
C LYS A 31 28.68 -1.09 19.64
N ILE A 32 27.85 -0.20 19.11
CA ILE A 32 26.53 0.10 19.68
C ILE A 32 25.61 -1.07 19.32
N ARG A 33 25.04 -1.73 20.34
CA ARG A 33 23.88 -2.63 20.16
C ARG A 33 22.64 -1.76 20.11
N PHE A 34 22.07 -1.62 18.91
CA PHE A 34 20.81 -0.93 18.68
C PHE A 34 19.60 -1.85 18.99
N VAL A 35 18.47 -1.20 19.23
CA VAL A 35 17.14 -1.83 19.22
C VAL A 35 16.85 -2.27 17.77
N SER A 36 16.15 -3.39 17.57
CA SER A 36 15.92 -3.98 16.24
C SER A 36 15.19 -3.07 15.23
N SER A 37 14.55 -1.98 15.67
CA SER A 37 13.75 -1.05 14.85
C SER A 37 14.53 0.14 14.24
N SER A 38 15.86 0.12 14.24
CA SER A 38 16.67 1.22 13.66
C SER A 38 17.78 0.74 12.71
N LEU A 39 17.61 -0.43 12.10
CA LEU A 39 18.61 -1.02 11.21
C LEU A 39 18.78 -0.21 9.91
N GLY A 40 17.69 0.38 9.40
CA GLY A 40 17.72 1.25 8.24
C GLY A 40 18.53 2.52 8.51
N LEU A 41 18.21 3.23 9.59
CA LEU A 41 18.98 4.40 10.03
C LEU A 41 20.45 4.05 10.28
N GLN A 42 20.73 2.90 10.90
CA GLN A 42 22.08 2.42 11.13
C GLN A 42 22.82 2.19 9.81
N THR A 43 22.17 1.61 8.80
CA THR A 43 22.77 1.37 7.48
C THR A 43 23.18 2.69 6.82
N ILE A 44 22.28 3.68 6.80
CA ILE A 44 22.57 4.99 6.22
C ILE A 44 23.69 5.70 6.98
N THR A 45 23.61 5.75 8.31
CA THR A 45 24.63 6.43 9.12
C THR A 45 25.99 5.75 9.01
N ASN A 46 26.07 4.41 8.96
CA ASN A 46 27.33 3.69 8.71
C ASN A 46 27.91 4.00 7.32
N ALA A 47 27.07 4.12 6.30
CA ALA A 47 27.52 4.54 4.98
C ALA A 47 28.12 5.95 5.04
N ILE A 48 27.43 6.89 5.71
CA ILE A 48 27.91 8.27 5.91
C ILE A 48 29.25 8.31 6.66
N LEU A 49 29.42 7.51 7.72
CA LEU A 49 30.68 7.39 8.49
C LEU A 49 31.87 7.02 7.61
N SER A 50 31.64 6.28 6.53
CA SER A 50 32.70 5.78 5.63
C SER A 50 33.11 6.75 4.52
N LEU A 51 32.39 7.87 4.36
CA LEU A 51 32.63 8.84 3.29
C LEU A 51 33.77 9.81 3.66
N LYS A 52 34.77 9.89 2.78
CA LYS A 52 35.95 10.74 2.99
C LYS A 52 35.88 12.09 2.30
N ASP A 53 35.42 12.07 1.05
CA ASP A 53 35.54 13.22 0.13
C ASP A 53 34.19 13.83 -0.28
N ILE A 54 33.08 13.22 0.14
CA ILE A 54 31.73 13.68 -0.19
C ILE A 54 31.07 14.25 1.05
N GLN A 55 30.70 15.53 0.99
CA GLN A 55 29.94 16.19 2.05
C GLN A 55 28.45 15.84 1.91
N ILE A 56 27.88 15.21 2.93
CA ILE A 56 26.48 14.77 2.93
C ILE A 56 25.51 15.92 3.19
N ALA A 57 25.92 16.85 4.06
CA ALA A 57 25.11 17.96 4.53
C ALA A 57 25.94 19.24 4.48
N ASP A 58 25.31 20.34 4.09
CA ASP A 58 25.88 21.68 4.27
C ASP A 58 26.23 21.89 5.76
N THR A 59 27.43 22.41 6.02
CA THR A 59 28.00 22.53 7.37
C THR A 59 27.09 23.34 8.30
N VAL A 60 26.55 24.47 7.81
CA VAL A 60 25.69 25.36 8.61
C VAL A 60 24.37 24.66 8.94
N THR A 61 23.79 24.01 7.94
CA THR A 61 22.54 23.26 8.06
C THR A 61 22.67 22.11 9.05
N ALA A 62 23.75 21.32 8.95
CA ALA A 62 24.04 20.23 9.89
C ALA A 62 24.23 20.74 11.32
N CYS A 63 24.99 21.83 11.52
CA CYS A 63 25.18 22.46 12.83
C CYS A 63 23.85 22.92 13.44
N LEU A 64 22.97 23.53 12.64
CA LEU A 64 21.64 23.95 13.07
C LEU A 64 20.77 22.77 13.46
N ALA A 65 20.71 21.72 12.62
CA ALA A 65 19.94 20.52 12.91
C ALA A 65 20.41 19.85 14.21
N MET A 66 21.72 19.64 14.37
CA MET A 66 22.27 19.07 15.60
C MET A 66 21.95 19.92 16.83
N LYS A 67 22.04 21.26 16.73
CA LYS A 67 21.69 22.16 17.82
C LYS A 67 20.19 22.12 18.16
N ASN A 68 19.32 22.10 17.16
CA ASN A 68 17.87 22.09 17.35
C ASN A 68 17.39 20.80 18.03
N HIS A 69 17.96 19.65 17.64
CA HIS A 69 17.54 18.34 18.15
C HIS A 69 18.24 17.95 19.46
N THR A 70 19.51 18.33 19.66
CA THR A 70 20.29 17.91 20.84
C THR A 70 20.48 19.02 21.88
N GLY A 71 20.16 20.27 21.55
CA GLY A 71 20.46 21.44 22.37
C GLY A 71 21.95 21.82 22.42
N LYS A 72 22.84 21.06 21.78
CA LYS A 72 24.29 21.24 21.82
C LYS A 72 24.78 21.93 20.56
N SER A 73 25.62 22.95 20.73
CA SER A 73 26.30 23.58 19.59
C SER A 73 27.53 22.74 19.21
N VAL A 74 27.68 22.47 17.92
CA VAL A 74 28.78 21.68 17.35
C VAL A 74 29.49 22.58 16.34
N GLU A 75 30.81 22.68 16.42
CA GLU A 75 31.62 23.44 15.46
C GLU A 75 32.20 22.49 14.41
N LEU A 76 31.70 22.58 13.17
CA LEU A 76 32.12 21.72 12.07
C LEU A 76 33.05 22.42 11.05
N GLU A 77 33.06 23.75 10.99
CA GLU A 77 33.72 24.53 9.93
C GLU A 77 35.23 24.26 9.80
N SER A 78 35.91 23.96 10.91
CA SER A 78 37.36 23.70 10.93
C SER A 78 37.74 22.24 10.70
N LEU A 79 36.77 21.35 10.47
CA LEU A 79 36.99 19.91 10.37
C LEU A 79 37.03 19.45 8.91
N SER A 80 37.72 18.33 8.64
CA SER A 80 37.67 17.71 7.31
C SER A 80 36.27 17.16 7.00
N ILE A 81 35.93 17.00 5.71
CA ILE A 81 34.65 16.40 5.29
C ILE A 81 34.40 15.05 5.97
N GLU A 82 35.42 14.19 6.02
CA GLU A 82 35.37 12.92 6.75
C GLU A 82 34.98 13.11 8.23
N GLN A 83 35.61 14.06 8.93
CA GLN A 83 35.29 14.34 10.34
C GLN A 83 33.89 14.95 10.51
N GLN A 84 33.45 15.80 9.59
CA GLN A 84 32.10 16.38 9.61
C GLN A 84 31.03 15.29 9.46
N ASN A 85 31.19 14.40 8.48
CA ASN A 85 30.31 13.25 8.27
C ASN A 85 30.32 12.30 9.48
N GLN A 86 31.50 12.05 10.06
CA GLN A 86 31.65 11.20 11.24
C GLN A 86 30.87 11.73 12.44
N ILE A 87 30.95 13.03 12.69
CA ILE A 87 30.23 13.69 13.77
C ILE A 87 28.72 13.68 13.53
N LEU A 88 28.28 14.02 12.31
CA LEU A 88 26.86 14.01 11.97
C LEU A 88 26.23 12.63 12.19
N ALA A 89 26.80 11.58 11.58
CA ALA A 89 26.27 10.23 11.68
C ALA A 89 26.28 9.70 13.11
N THR A 90 27.32 10.03 13.89
CA THR A 90 27.38 9.68 15.31
C THR A 90 26.27 10.37 16.10
N ILE A 91 26.07 11.67 15.92
CA ILE A 91 25.06 12.42 16.66
C ILE A 91 23.65 11.93 16.30
N VAL A 92 23.39 11.64 15.02
CA VAL A 92 22.14 10.99 14.58
C VAL A 92 21.94 9.67 15.31
N GLN A 93 22.96 8.80 15.35
CA GLN A 93 22.92 7.51 16.03
C GLN A 93 22.67 7.66 17.54
N GLU A 94 23.38 8.56 18.21
CA GLU A 94 23.20 8.84 19.63
C GLU A 94 21.81 9.38 19.96
N HIS A 95 21.29 10.28 19.12
CA HIS A 95 19.95 10.83 19.26
C HIS A 95 18.88 9.74 19.07
N ALA A 96 19.07 8.85 18.09
CA ALA A 96 18.19 7.71 17.86
C ALA A 96 18.17 6.73 19.04
N LEU A 97 19.32 6.47 19.67
CA LEU A 97 19.39 5.63 20.87
C LEU A 97 18.66 6.23 22.06
N GLN A 98 18.68 7.56 22.20
CA GLN A 98 18.10 8.25 23.34
C GLN A 98 16.58 8.46 23.17
N HIS A 99 16.12 8.70 21.94
CA HIS A 99 14.76 9.17 21.68
C HIS A 99 13.95 8.29 20.71
N GLY A 100 14.58 7.30 20.07
CA GLY A 100 13.95 6.41 19.09
C GLY A 100 14.35 6.74 17.63
N TYR A 101 14.02 5.82 16.71
CA TYR A 101 14.44 5.93 15.31
C TYR A 101 13.86 7.16 14.59
N ILE A 102 12.61 7.56 14.88
CA ILE A 102 11.95 8.72 14.25
C ILE A 102 12.72 10.01 14.54
N PRO A 103 13.01 10.39 15.80
CA PRO A 103 13.86 11.55 16.08
C PRO A 103 15.23 11.49 15.40
N GLY A 104 15.85 10.31 15.31
CA GLY A 104 17.09 10.12 14.57
C GLY A 104 16.97 10.46 13.09
N TRP A 105 15.92 9.96 12.44
CA TRP A 105 15.60 10.29 11.04
C TRP A 105 15.22 11.76 10.85
N GLU A 106 14.47 12.37 11.77
CA GLU A 106 14.13 13.80 11.74
C GLU A 106 15.39 14.67 11.82
N LEU A 107 16.34 14.35 12.70
CA LEU A 107 17.63 15.04 12.77
C LEU A 107 18.39 14.92 11.45
N LEU A 108 18.48 13.70 10.89
CA LEU A 108 19.17 13.49 9.61
C LEU A 108 18.47 14.23 8.46
N ALA A 109 17.14 14.23 8.42
CA ALA A 109 16.35 14.93 7.41
C ALA A 109 16.57 16.45 7.49
N ASP A 110 16.59 17.03 8.70
CA ASP A 110 16.86 18.45 8.91
C ASP A 110 18.30 18.82 8.55
N ALA A 111 19.26 17.91 8.78
CA ALA A 111 20.65 18.09 8.35
C ALA A 111 20.81 17.96 6.83
N THR A 112 19.93 17.19 6.17
CA THR A 112 19.98 16.89 4.72
C THR A 112 18.65 17.22 4.04
N PRO A 113 18.19 18.50 4.06
CA PRO A 113 16.84 18.86 3.61
C PRO A 113 16.60 18.64 2.11
N THR A 114 17.68 18.51 1.33
CA THR A 114 17.61 18.13 -0.09
C THR A 114 17.40 16.63 -0.30
N ALA A 115 17.68 15.80 0.70
CA ALA A 115 17.57 14.36 0.65
C ALA A 115 16.16 13.85 1.00
N LEU A 116 15.40 14.58 1.83
CA LEU A 116 14.06 14.18 2.26
C LEU A 116 13.12 15.38 2.27
N HIS A 117 11.92 15.20 1.70
CA HIS A 117 10.89 16.23 1.76
C HIS A 117 10.39 16.37 3.22
N PRO A 118 10.34 17.58 3.83
CA PRO A 118 9.97 17.75 5.24
C PRO A 118 8.59 17.17 5.58
N ARG A 119 7.64 17.25 4.64
CA ARG A 119 6.30 16.69 4.85
C ARG A 119 6.31 15.16 4.94
N LEU A 120 7.21 14.48 4.24
CA LEU A 120 7.29 13.01 4.29
C LEU A 120 7.63 12.54 5.71
N MET A 121 8.64 13.13 6.34
CA MET A 121 9.01 12.78 7.71
C MET A 121 7.90 13.08 8.70
N LYS A 122 7.18 14.20 8.52
CA LYS A 122 5.99 14.49 9.31
C LYS A 122 4.92 13.41 9.14
N ASP A 123 4.65 12.96 7.92
CA ASP A 123 3.65 11.92 7.66
C ASP A 123 4.07 10.56 8.26
N VAL A 124 5.36 10.19 8.20
CA VAL A 124 5.90 8.98 8.87
C VAL A 124 5.76 9.07 10.39
N SER A 125 6.10 10.22 10.97
CA SER A 125 5.97 10.48 12.42
C SER A 125 4.51 10.37 12.87
N ILE A 126 3.58 10.95 12.11
CA ILE A 126 2.14 10.81 12.34
C ILE A 126 1.70 9.35 12.24
N ALA A 127 2.11 8.61 11.21
CA ALA A 127 1.71 7.22 11.01
C ALA A 127 2.16 6.30 12.15
N ALA A 128 3.41 6.44 12.61
CA ALA A 128 3.91 5.70 13.75
C ALA A 128 3.14 6.06 15.04
N ASN A 129 2.81 7.35 15.21
CA ASN A 129 1.98 7.81 16.32
C ASN A 129 0.54 7.29 16.25
N VAL A 130 -0.05 7.19 15.06
CA VAL A 130 -1.36 6.53 14.86
C VAL A 130 -1.26 5.10 15.39
N TYR A 131 -0.36 4.27 14.86
CA TYR A 131 -0.16 2.88 15.31
C TYR A 131 0.08 2.76 16.82
N GLY A 132 0.92 3.63 17.40
CA GLY A 132 1.20 3.64 18.83
C GLY A 132 -0.01 3.97 19.71
N ARG A 133 -1.00 4.71 19.19
CA ARG A 133 -2.25 5.07 19.89
C ARG A 133 -3.35 4.01 19.73
N LEU A 134 -3.27 3.15 18.71
CA LEU A 134 -4.33 2.22 18.37
C LEU A 134 -4.55 1.20 19.50
N LYS A 135 -5.61 1.40 20.28
CA LYS A 135 -6.10 0.43 21.26
C LYS A 135 -6.76 -0.72 20.51
N SER A 136 -6.60 -1.94 21.03
CA SER A 136 -7.30 -3.10 20.46
C SER A 136 -8.81 -2.92 20.63
N GLY A 137 -9.52 -2.80 19.50
CA GLY A 137 -10.97 -2.67 19.46
C GLY A 137 -11.67 -4.02 19.55
N THR A 138 -12.84 -4.05 20.16
CA THR A 138 -13.79 -5.15 20.02
C THR A 138 -14.96 -4.64 19.19
N HIS A 139 -15.09 -5.13 17.97
CA HIS A 139 -16.29 -4.89 17.17
C HIS A 139 -17.33 -5.95 17.55
N SER A 140 -18.45 -5.53 18.11
CA SER A 140 -19.63 -6.38 18.24
C SER A 140 -20.62 -5.97 17.17
N LEU A 141 -20.65 -6.72 16.07
CA LEU A 141 -21.68 -6.53 15.05
C LEU A 141 -23.03 -6.98 15.59
N PRO A 142 -24.13 -6.30 15.20
CA PRO A 142 -25.45 -6.88 15.34
C PRO A 142 -25.48 -8.26 14.67
N PRO A 143 -26.18 -9.25 15.24
CA PRO A 143 -26.35 -10.54 14.58
C PRO A 143 -26.99 -10.35 13.20
N THR A 144 -26.31 -10.81 12.16
CA THR A 144 -26.82 -10.86 10.78
C THR A 144 -26.87 -12.31 10.30
N ASP A 145 -27.61 -12.56 9.22
CA ASP A 145 -27.63 -13.86 8.53
C ASP A 145 -26.50 -14.00 7.50
N LEU A 146 -25.81 -12.91 7.20
CA LEU A 146 -24.62 -12.89 6.34
C LEU A 146 -23.41 -13.46 7.08
N ARG A 147 -22.73 -14.42 6.46
CA ARG A 147 -21.57 -15.08 7.07
C ARG A 147 -20.47 -15.33 6.06
N MET A 148 -19.23 -15.18 6.51
CA MET A 148 -18.07 -15.60 5.73
C MET A 148 -17.00 -16.19 6.64
N SER A 149 -16.56 -17.41 6.34
CA SER A 149 -15.36 -17.99 6.91
C SER A 149 -14.19 -17.91 5.92
N VAL A 150 -13.00 -17.60 6.43
CA VAL A 150 -11.75 -17.81 5.69
C VAL A 150 -11.16 -19.13 6.18
N GLY A 151 -10.89 -20.04 5.26
CA GLY A 151 -10.33 -21.37 5.55
C GLY A 151 -8.86 -21.50 5.17
N PRO A 152 -8.11 -22.49 5.71
CA PRO A 152 -6.71 -22.76 5.36
C PRO A 152 -6.52 -23.26 3.92
N ASN A 153 -7.58 -23.75 3.28
CA ASN A 153 -7.51 -24.34 1.97
C ASN A 153 -8.48 -23.65 1.00
N SER A 154 -8.04 -23.46 -0.23
CA SER A 154 -8.91 -23.12 -1.35
C SER A 154 -10.01 -24.17 -1.52
N THR A 155 -11.28 -23.80 -1.32
CA THR A 155 -12.43 -24.68 -1.59
C THR A 155 -13.57 -23.93 -2.27
N TYR A 156 -14.19 -24.58 -3.24
CA TYR A 156 -15.36 -24.07 -3.99
C TYR A 156 -16.66 -24.78 -3.61
N GLU A 157 -16.72 -25.40 -2.43
CA GLU A 157 -17.86 -26.21 -2.00
C GLU A 157 -18.95 -25.42 -1.29
N SER A 158 -18.63 -24.24 -0.77
CA SER A 158 -19.54 -23.43 0.05
C SER A 158 -19.56 -21.96 -0.37
N VAL A 159 -20.75 -21.38 -0.39
CA VAL A 159 -20.97 -19.94 -0.59
C VAL A 159 -20.63 -19.11 0.65
N TYR A 160 -20.39 -19.75 1.80
CA TYR A 160 -20.09 -19.11 3.09
C TYR A 160 -18.62 -19.21 3.48
N ARG A 161 -17.75 -19.73 2.60
CA ARG A 161 -16.33 -19.94 2.89
C ARG A 161 -15.46 -19.53 1.72
N VAL A 162 -14.39 -18.79 1.94
CA VAL A 162 -13.34 -18.52 0.95
C VAL A 162 -12.01 -19.11 1.41
N GLY A 163 -11.12 -19.39 0.46
CA GLY A 163 -9.77 -19.85 0.79
C GLY A 163 -8.89 -18.74 1.36
N PRO A 164 -7.64 -19.05 1.74
CA PRO A 164 -6.73 -18.08 2.33
C PRO A 164 -6.31 -17.04 1.28
N LYS A 165 -5.77 -15.90 1.74
CA LYS A 165 -5.18 -14.83 0.91
C LYS A 165 -4.15 -15.36 -0.11
N SER A 166 -3.54 -16.50 0.20
CA SER A 166 -2.27 -16.88 -0.39
C SER A 166 -2.38 -17.97 -1.49
N LEU A 167 -3.22 -18.99 -1.27
CA LEU A 167 -3.46 -20.10 -2.21
C LEU A 167 -4.37 -19.76 -3.42
N GLY A 168 -4.67 -18.48 -3.65
CA GLY A 168 -5.68 -18.04 -4.63
C GLY A 168 -5.22 -18.03 -6.08
N GLY A 169 -3.93 -17.90 -6.36
CA GLY A 169 -3.48 -17.61 -7.71
C GLY A 169 -2.05 -18.04 -8.00
N THR A 170 -1.80 -19.34 -8.13
CA THR A 170 -0.54 -19.86 -8.68
C THR A 170 -0.62 -20.18 -10.19
N ALA A 171 -1.79 -19.99 -10.81
CA ALA A 171 -2.01 -20.29 -12.22
C ALA A 171 -1.07 -19.52 -13.16
N TRP A 172 -0.66 -18.30 -12.78
CA TRP A 172 0.33 -17.49 -13.52
C TRP A 172 1.69 -18.17 -13.67
N LYS A 173 2.04 -19.13 -12.79
CA LYS A 173 3.28 -19.91 -12.90
C LYS A 173 3.34 -20.73 -14.19
N ALA A 174 2.18 -21.15 -14.70
CA ALA A 174 2.09 -21.88 -15.97
C ALA A 174 2.09 -20.98 -17.22
N ASN A 175 1.99 -19.66 -17.04
CA ASN A 175 1.90 -18.70 -18.15
C ASN A 175 3.29 -18.25 -18.61
N LYS A 176 3.68 -18.66 -19.83
CA LYS A 176 4.99 -18.32 -20.40
C LYS A 176 5.23 -16.80 -20.50
N GLU A 177 4.21 -16.03 -20.89
CA GLU A 177 4.32 -14.57 -21.02
C GLU A 177 4.61 -13.96 -19.64
N CYS A 178 3.88 -14.39 -18.61
CA CYS A 178 4.15 -13.97 -17.23
C CYS A 178 5.57 -14.36 -16.80
N GLN A 179 5.99 -15.60 -17.05
CA GLN A 179 7.34 -16.06 -16.70
C GLN A 179 8.46 -15.27 -17.41
N GLU A 180 8.23 -14.80 -18.63
CA GLU A 180 9.18 -13.94 -19.35
C GLU A 180 9.32 -12.57 -18.69
N PHE A 181 8.21 -11.93 -18.27
CA PHE A 181 8.29 -10.70 -17.48
C PHE A 181 9.02 -10.91 -16.17
N MET A 182 8.75 -12.00 -15.46
CA MET A 182 9.43 -12.31 -14.19
C MET A 182 10.91 -12.67 -14.38
N LYS A 183 11.37 -12.98 -15.59
CA LYS A 183 12.81 -13.13 -15.89
C LYS A 183 13.50 -11.81 -16.21
N ASN A 184 12.74 -10.76 -16.53
CA ASN A 184 13.30 -9.45 -16.79
C ASN A 184 13.78 -8.85 -15.46
N PRO A 185 15.09 -8.56 -15.31
CA PRO A 185 15.62 -7.98 -14.08
C PRO A 185 14.97 -6.65 -13.71
N ILE A 186 14.29 -5.94 -14.61
CA ILE A 186 13.59 -4.70 -14.24
C ILE A 186 12.29 -5.01 -13.46
N TRP A 187 11.63 -6.13 -13.73
CA TRP A 187 10.40 -6.55 -13.04
C TRP A 187 10.65 -7.48 -11.85
N ASN A 188 11.83 -8.09 -11.79
CA ASN A 188 12.17 -9.11 -10.79
C ASN A 188 13.60 -8.94 -10.26
N ALA A 189 14.04 -7.69 -10.09
CA ALA A 189 15.46 -7.32 -9.99
C ALA A 189 16.26 -8.06 -8.93
N MET A 190 15.76 -8.24 -7.70
CA MET A 190 16.72 -8.38 -6.61
C MET A 190 16.39 -9.32 -5.46
N GLY A 191 15.31 -10.11 -5.44
CA GLY A 191 15.11 -10.94 -4.25
C GLY A 191 14.00 -11.97 -4.19
N TYR A 192 13.03 -11.90 -5.09
CA TYR A 192 11.95 -12.87 -5.12
C TYR A 192 12.40 -14.13 -5.86
N SER A 193 13.14 -14.99 -5.16
CA SER A 193 13.81 -16.16 -5.75
C SER A 193 12.89 -17.15 -6.48
N GLN A 194 11.57 -17.15 -6.19
CA GLN A 194 10.55 -17.93 -6.90
C GLN A 194 9.55 -17.09 -7.72
N GLY A 195 9.76 -15.78 -7.82
CA GLY A 195 8.87 -14.83 -8.48
C GLY A 195 7.73 -14.32 -7.58
N PHE A 196 7.26 -13.12 -7.88
CA PHE A 196 6.17 -12.44 -7.18
C PHE A 196 4.84 -12.58 -7.96
N PRO A 197 3.72 -12.91 -7.31
CA PRO A 197 2.46 -13.12 -8.01
C PRO A 197 1.89 -11.78 -8.54
N PRO A 198 1.24 -11.76 -9.73
CA PRO A 198 0.58 -10.57 -10.27
C PRO A 198 -0.33 -9.90 -9.23
N SER A 199 0.11 -8.74 -8.75
CA SER A 199 -0.60 -7.92 -7.76
C SER A 199 -0.12 -6.47 -7.79
N VAL A 200 -0.77 -5.61 -7.00
CA VAL A 200 -0.55 -4.16 -7.01
C VAL A 200 0.91 -3.73 -6.87
N ALA A 201 1.74 -4.50 -6.17
CA ALA A 201 3.16 -4.20 -6.04
C ALA A 201 3.93 -4.29 -7.37
N ILE A 202 3.55 -5.22 -8.26
CA ILE A 202 4.06 -5.23 -9.65
C ILE A 202 3.53 -4.02 -10.41
N GLY A 203 2.26 -3.66 -10.24
CA GLY A 203 1.71 -2.44 -10.82
C GLY A 203 2.55 -1.20 -10.50
N TRP A 204 3.00 -1.06 -9.25
CA TRP A 204 3.89 0.03 -8.82
C TRP A 204 5.26 -0.02 -9.50
N ILE A 205 5.86 -1.20 -9.70
CA ILE A 205 7.09 -1.34 -10.48
C ILE A 205 6.89 -0.81 -11.91
N GLY A 206 5.73 -1.10 -12.52
CA GLY A 206 5.40 -0.56 -13.84
C GLY A 206 5.33 0.98 -13.85
N ILE A 207 4.79 1.61 -12.80
CA ILE A 207 4.82 3.08 -12.67
C ILE A 207 6.26 3.59 -12.65
N GLN A 208 7.15 2.94 -11.89
CA GLN A 208 8.55 3.36 -11.78
C GLN A 208 9.25 3.34 -13.15
N ARG A 209 8.95 2.35 -14.00
CA ARG A 209 9.49 2.28 -15.37
C ARG A 209 9.06 3.47 -16.24
N LYS A 210 7.97 4.14 -15.89
CA LYS A 210 7.46 5.33 -16.58
C LYS A 210 7.90 6.65 -15.95
N THR A 211 8.16 6.66 -14.64
CA THR A 211 8.38 7.88 -13.86
C THR A 211 9.84 8.07 -13.44
N THR A 212 10.65 7.01 -13.45
CA THR A 212 12.08 7.03 -13.08
C THR A 212 12.96 6.95 -14.34
N PRO A 213 14.11 7.65 -14.39
CA PRO A 213 15.09 7.45 -15.45
C PRO A 213 15.49 5.97 -15.57
N VAL A 214 15.57 5.46 -16.81
CA VAL A 214 15.84 4.03 -17.10
C VAL A 214 17.08 3.49 -16.38
N ARG A 215 18.12 4.33 -16.22
CA ARG A 215 19.38 3.96 -15.56
C ARG A 215 19.26 3.72 -14.05
N ASP A 216 18.22 4.25 -13.41
CA ASP A 216 18.04 4.23 -11.96
C ASP A 216 16.88 3.29 -11.56
N THR A 217 16.15 2.72 -12.53
CA THR A 217 14.93 1.94 -12.28
C THR A 217 15.21 0.69 -11.45
N ALA A 218 16.28 -0.05 -11.74
CA ALA A 218 16.58 -1.30 -11.04
C ALA A 218 16.85 -1.05 -9.54
N GLU A 219 17.57 0.03 -9.24
CA GLU A 219 17.86 0.48 -7.89
C GLU A 219 16.60 0.88 -7.13
N VAL A 220 15.70 1.64 -7.77
CA VAL A 220 14.44 2.06 -7.15
C VAL A 220 13.52 0.88 -6.87
N VAL A 221 13.46 -0.10 -7.78
CA VAL A 221 12.71 -1.35 -7.57
C VAL A 221 13.26 -2.10 -6.36
N ALA A 222 14.59 -2.24 -6.25
CA ALA A 222 15.23 -2.93 -5.13
C ALA A 222 14.97 -2.22 -3.79
N LEU A 223 15.03 -0.89 -3.78
CA LEU A 223 14.73 -0.09 -2.59
C LEU A 223 13.26 -0.19 -2.18
N GLN A 224 12.32 -0.31 -3.13
CA GLN A 224 10.90 -0.46 -2.81
C GLN A 224 10.60 -1.74 -2.00
N LEU A 225 11.39 -2.80 -2.19
CA LEU A 225 11.24 -4.06 -1.44
C LEU A 225 11.44 -3.87 0.07
N LEU A 226 12.20 -2.84 0.47
CA LEU A 226 12.40 -2.51 1.87
C LEU A 226 11.09 -2.09 2.57
N GLY A 227 10.06 -1.70 1.80
CA GLY A 227 8.72 -1.42 2.28
C GLY A 227 7.78 -2.62 2.37
N THR A 228 8.19 -3.82 1.91
CA THR A 228 7.37 -5.05 1.93
C THR A 228 7.73 -5.99 3.09
N VAL A 229 8.39 -5.46 4.12
CA VAL A 229 8.81 -6.16 5.36
C VAL A 229 7.70 -7.00 5.99
N ASP A 230 6.47 -6.52 5.92
CA ASP A 230 5.30 -7.19 6.48
C ASP A 230 4.76 -8.34 5.63
N PHE A 231 5.38 -8.58 4.47
CA PHE A 231 5.08 -9.69 3.58
C PHE A 231 6.25 -10.66 3.38
N ASP A 232 7.48 -10.33 3.82
CA ASP A 232 8.69 -10.98 3.31
C ASP A 232 9.74 -11.39 4.37
N LEU A 233 9.60 -10.98 5.64
CA LEU A 233 10.52 -11.38 6.73
C LEU A 233 10.02 -12.56 7.58
N ASP A 234 9.06 -13.34 7.09
CA ASP A 234 8.57 -14.54 7.79
C ASP A 234 9.27 -15.83 7.28
N LEU A 235 9.79 -16.57 8.28
CA LEU A 235 10.37 -17.93 8.37
C LEU A 235 11.17 -18.58 7.22
N SER A 236 10.85 -18.40 5.93
CA SER A 236 11.50 -19.16 4.85
C SER A 236 12.80 -18.53 4.33
N GLY A 237 13.01 -17.23 4.58
CA GLY A 237 14.21 -16.51 4.14
C GLY A 237 14.33 -16.35 2.62
N ASP A 238 13.30 -16.73 1.86
CA ASP A 238 13.32 -16.75 0.39
C ASP A 238 13.51 -15.36 -0.24
N ASN A 239 13.19 -14.30 0.53
CA ASN A 239 13.30 -12.89 0.15
C ASN A 239 14.46 -12.16 0.83
N ASN A 240 15.28 -12.86 1.63
CA ASN A 240 16.43 -12.26 2.31
C ASN A 240 17.39 -11.61 1.33
N THR A 241 17.64 -12.24 0.19
CA THR A 241 18.48 -11.68 -0.89
C THR A 241 17.97 -10.32 -1.36
N GLY A 242 16.64 -10.14 -1.42
CA GLY A 242 15.98 -8.88 -1.75
C GLY A 242 16.27 -7.77 -0.76
N PHE A 243 16.12 -8.09 0.52
CA PHE A 243 16.47 -7.16 1.58
C PHE A 243 17.95 -6.84 1.58
N GLU A 244 18.83 -7.85 1.52
CA GLU A 244 20.28 -7.67 1.50
C GLU A 244 20.73 -6.74 0.36
N GLU A 245 20.17 -6.92 -0.82
CA GLU A 245 20.47 -6.10 -1.97
C GLU A 245 19.88 -4.68 -1.86
N GLY A 246 18.67 -4.54 -1.32
CA GLY A 246 18.10 -3.24 -0.97
C GLY A 246 18.96 -2.49 0.05
N PHE A 247 19.48 -3.17 1.07
CA PHE A 247 20.43 -2.63 2.05
C PHE A 247 21.75 -2.21 1.41
N ARG A 248 22.29 -3.04 0.52
CA ARG A 248 23.52 -2.75 -0.23
C ARG A 248 23.36 -1.50 -1.09
N ILE A 249 22.26 -1.41 -1.86
CA ILE A 249 21.95 -0.26 -2.72
C ILE A 249 21.74 1.00 -1.89
N ALA A 250 20.97 0.94 -0.80
CA ALA A 250 20.77 2.10 0.05
C ALA A 250 22.09 2.60 0.66
N SER A 251 22.94 1.69 1.13
CA SER A 251 24.27 2.03 1.64
C SER A 251 25.15 2.66 0.57
N GLN A 252 25.11 2.17 -0.67
CA GLN A 252 25.86 2.73 -1.79
C GLN A 252 25.40 4.16 -2.11
N TYR A 253 24.09 4.38 -2.20
CA TYR A 253 23.52 5.67 -2.62
C TYR A 253 23.28 6.67 -1.49
N ALA A 254 23.51 6.28 -0.23
CA ALA A 254 23.55 7.22 0.89
C ALA A 254 24.56 8.35 0.66
N GLY A 255 25.67 8.03 -0.03
CA GLY A 255 26.74 8.96 -0.42
C GLY A 255 26.45 9.79 -1.67
N ALA A 256 25.34 9.59 -2.37
CA ALA A 256 25.03 10.31 -3.61
C ALA A 256 24.37 11.68 -3.33
N ALA A 257 25.05 12.53 -2.58
CA ALA A 257 24.52 13.79 -2.04
C ALA A 257 23.73 14.63 -3.06
N GLY A 258 22.48 14.95 -2.72
CA GLY A 258 21.57 15.80 -3.51
C GLY A 258 20.85 15.11 -4.67
N THR A 259 21.17 13.85 -4.98
CA THR A 259 20.54 13.09 -6.07
C THR A 259 19.20 12.47 -5.65
N SER A 260 18.32 12.19 -6.61
CA SER A 260 17.07 11.45 -6.38
C SER A 260 17.30 10.04 -5.83
N LEU A 261 18.42 9.39 -6.20
CA LEU A 261 18.81 8.07 -5.66
C LEU A 261 19.13 8.12 -4.16
N GLN A 262 19.78 9.18 -3.68
CA GLN A 262 19.98 9.36 -2.24
C GLN A 262 18.63 9.47 -1.51
N ARG A 263 17.68 10.22 -2.08
CA ARG A 263 16.32 10.34 -1.51
C ARG A 263 15.64 8.99 -1.47
N ALA A 264 15.61 8.27 -2.59
CA ALA A 264 15.03 6.94 -2.68
C ALA A 264 15.66 5.97 -1.67
N ALA A 265 16.98 6.02 -1.48
CA ALA A 265 17.70 5.21 -0.50
C ALA A 265 17.27 5.53 0.94
N PHE A 266 17.15 6.82 1.28
CA PHE A 266 16.70 7.24 2.61
C PHE A 266 15.25 6.82 2.84
N ILE A 267 14.35 7.05 1.87
CA ILE A 267 12.93 6.68 1.95
C ILE A 267 12.76 5.17 2.11
N GLY A 268 13.52 4.36 1.35
CA GLY A 268 13.49 2.90 1.48
C GLY A 268 13.85 2.43 2.89
N MET A 269 14.85 3.05 3.49
CA MET A 269 15.29 2.72 4.86
C MET A 269 14.35 3.24 5.94
N ILE A 270 13.73 4.40 5.74
CA ILE A 270 12.67 4.91 6.63
C ILE A 270 11.47 3.94 6.60
N ASN A 271 11.05 3.51 5.40
CA ASN A 271 9.93 2.60 5.25
C ASN A 271 10.23 1.24 5.91
N TYR A 272 11.46 0.73 5.77
CA TYR A 272 11.91 -0.46 6.49
C TYR A 272 11.78 -0.32 8.00
N ASP A 273 12.39 0.73 8.58
CA ASP A 273 12.37 0.95 10.03
C ASP A 273 10.92 1.11 10.55
N PHE A 274 10.08 1.85 9.83
CA PHE A 274 8.67 2.00 10.13
C PHE A 274 7.93 0.64 10.15
N GLN A 275 8.07 -0.17 9.10
CA GLN A 275 7.39 -1.47 9.01
C GLN A 275 7.83 -2.44 10.12
N ILE A 276 9.11 -2.43 10.49
CA ILE A 276 9.65 -3.21 11.62
C ILE A 276 9.07 -2.72 12.95
N ASP A 277 8.98 -1.42 13.16
CA ASP A 277 8.49 -0.80 14.40
C ASP A 277 7.01 -1.12 14.66
N ILE A 278 6.17 -1.09 13.62
CA ILE A 278 4.72 -1.37 13.77
C ILE A 278 4.40 -2.87 13.81
N ARG A 279 5.33 -3.75 13.39
CA ARG A 279 5.10 -5.21 13.32
C ARG A 279 4.70 -5.81 14.67
N PRO A 280 5.37 -5.53 15.81
CA PRO A 280 4.94 -6.01 17.12
C PRO A 280 3.49 -5.65 17.50
N ILE A 281 2.98 -4.50 17.04
CA ILE A 281 1.59 -4.07 17.29
C ILE A 281 0.64 -4.97 16.50
N ARG A 282 0.89 -5.13 15.20
CA ARG A 282 0.11 -6.02 14.32
C ARG A 282 0.12 -7.47 14.79
N ASN A 283 1.27 -7.98 15.25
CA ASN A 283 1.41 -9.33 15.80
C ASN A 283 0.52 -9.53 17.03
N ARG A 284 0.47 -8.54 17.90
CA ARG A 284 -0.35 -8.59 19.10
C ARG A 284 -1.84 -8.66 18.77
N TRP A 285 -2.29 -7.88 17.79
CA TRP A 285 -3.68 -7.89 17.31
C TRP A 285 -4.12 -9.24 16.76
N VAL A 286 -3.25 -9.89 15.98
CA VAL A 286 -3.47 -11.28 15.52
C VAL A 286 -3.69 -12.21 16.72
N VAL A 287 -2.75 -12.19 17.69
CA VAL A 287 -2.79 -13.08 18.86
C VAL A 287 -4.03 -12.82 19.72
N GLU A 288 -4.37 -11.55 19.93
CA GLU A 288 -5.56 -11.14 20.70
C GLU A 288 -6.88 -11.36 19.92
N ARG A 289 -6.82 -11.69 18.63
CA ARG A 289 -7.96 -11.70 17.69
C ARG A 289 -8.75 -10.38 17.72
N LYS A 290 -8.04 -9.28 17.83
CA LYS A 290 -8.60 -7.92 17.87
C LYS A 290 -7.96 -7.09 16.78
N GLY A 291 -8.75 -6.65 15.80
CA GLY A 291 -8.30 -5.72 14.77
C GLY A 291 -8.53 -4.24 15.14
N PRO A 292 -8.06 -3.31 14.30
CA PRO A 292 -8.28 -1.87 14.47
C PRO A 292 -9.68 -1.47 13.97
N TRP A 293 -10.73 -1.96 14.65
CA TRP A 293 -12.12 -1.76 14.25
C TRP A 293 -12.80 -0.53 14.87
N ASN A 294 -12.13 0.15 15.78
CA ASN A 294 -12.71 1.20 16.62
C ASN A 294 -12.10 2.58 16.34
N LEU A 295 -11.62 2.81 15.12
CA LEU A 295 -10.95 4.05 14.76
C LEU A 295 -11.89 4.88 13.92
N GLY A 296 -12.15 6.12 14.31
CA GLY A 296 -12.84 7.10 13.48
C GLY A 296 -12.24 8.50 13.65
N PRO A 297 -12.89 9.53 13.08
CA PRO A 297 -12.46 10.93 13.20
C PRO A 297 -12.27 11.42 14.64
N MET A 298 -12.93 10.80 15.62
CA MET A 298 -12.79 11.11 17.04
C MET A 298 -11.47 10.61 17.65
N ASP A 299 -10.90 9.53 17.10
CA ASP A 299 -9.66 8.91 17.58
C ASP A 299 -8.44 9.36 16.77
N VAL A 300 -8.62 9.49 15.46
CA VAL A 300 -7.58 9.89 14.50
C VAL A 300 -8.19 10.93 13.56
N ALA A 301 -7.64 12.13 13.53
CA ALA A 301 -8.11 13.19 12.63
C ALA A 301 -7.98 12.75 11.16
N PRO A 302 -8.87 13.18 10.26
CA PRO A 302 -8.80 12.83 8.83
C PRO A 302 -7.45 13.17 8.17
N GLU A 303 -6.82 14.27 8.57
CA GLU A 303 -5.51 14.69 8.10
C GLU A 303 -4.40 13.73 8.56
N ASP A 304 -4.50 13.24 9.80
CA ASP A 304 -3.60 12.21 10.32
C ASP A 304 -3.83 10.86 9.63
N TRP A 305 -5.10 10.54 9.32
CA TRP A 305 -5.47 9.32 8.62
C TRP A 305 -4.88 9.26 7.21
N THR A 306 -4.97 10.36 6.46
CA THR A 306 -4.39 10.44 5.11
C THR A 306 -2.86 10.42 5.13
N ALA A 307 -2.22 11.00 6.15
CA ALA A 307 -0.78 10.86 6.38
C ALA A 307 -0.39 9.40 6.65
N TYR A 308 -1.17 8.71 7.50
CA TYR A 308 -1.02 7.28 7.77
C TYR A 308 -1.09 6.45 6.48
N LEU A 309 -2.11 6.66 5.64
CA LEU A 309 -2.28 5.90 4.40
C LEU A 309 -1.11 6.07 3.42
N VAL A 310 -0.47 7.23 3.41
CA VAL A 310 0.68 7.51 2.55
C VAL A 310 1.93 6.82 3.11
N ALA A 311 2.17 6.96 4.42
CA ALA A 311 3.38 6.45 5.05
C ALA A 311 3.37 4.91 5.24
N ASP A 312 2.22 4.30 5.49
CA ASP A 312 2.06 2.83 5.60
C ASP A 312 1.85 2.16 4.22
N CYS A 313 2.57 2.66 3.22
CA CYS A 313 2.57 2.13 1.87
C CYS A 313 3.96 1.62 1.50
N ALA A 314 4.02 0.39 0.94
CA ALA A 314 5.27 -0.16 0.46
C ALA A 314 5.87 0.63 -0.73
N ALA A 315 5.05 1.44 -1.42
CA ALA A 315 5.42 2.21 -2.61
C ALA A 315 5.91 3.63 -2.33
N LEU A 316 6.53 3.89 -1.17
CA LEU A 316 7.03 5.23 -0.84
C LEU A 316 8.29 5.65 -1.62
N VAL A 317 9.16 4.70 -1.97
CA VAL A 317 10.49 4.97 -2.55
C VAL A 317 10.48 5.87 -3.79
N PRO A 318 9.52 5.73 -4.74
CA PRO A 318 9.48 6.58 -5.92
C PRO A 318 9.26 8.08 -5.64
N PHE A 319 8.78 8.46 -4.44
CA PHE A 319 8.70 9.87 -4.03
C PHE A 319 10.09 10.54 -3.96
N GLY A 320 11.19 9.78 -3.96
CA GLY A 320 12.53 10.34 -4.12
C GLY A 320 12.77 11.00 -5.48
N TYR A 321 11.93 10.73 -6.47
CA TYR A 321 11.97 11.30 -7.82
C TYR A 321 10.85 12.31 -8.09
N ASP A 322 9.85 12.39 -7.22
CA ASP A 322 8.76 13.34 -7.36
C ASP A 322 9.20 14.74 -6.96
N ALA A 323 9.10 15.68 -7.90
CA ALA A 323 9.34 17.10 -7.63
C ALA A 323 8.24 17.72 -6.75
N ASP A 324 7.03 17.15 -6.77
CA ASP A 324 5.86 17.61 -6.02
C ASP A 324 5.28 16.49 -5.14
N TYR A 325 5.86 16.38 -3.94
CA TYR A 325 5.41 15.45 -2.91
C TYR A 325 3.93 15.65 -2.56
N LEU A 326 3.45 16.90 -2.52
CA LEU A 326 2.10 17.22 -2.04
C LEU A 326 1.03 16.70 -3.01
N THR A 327 1.26 16.87 -4.32
CA THR A 327 0.38 16.31 -5.35
C THR A 327 0.42 14.79 -5.37
N SER A 328 1.61 14.17 -5.31
CA SER A 328 1.74 12.70 -5.23
C SER A 328 1.08 12.10 -3.98
N ARG A 329 1.12 12.82 -2.85
CA ARG A 329 0.47 12.39 -1.61
C ARG A 329 -1.04 12.21 -1.79
N ILE A 330 -1.71 13.09 -2.53
CA ILE A 330 -3.17 13.02 -2.78
C ILE A 330 -3.50 11.72 -3.50
N GLY A 331 -2.83 11.44 -4.61
CA GLY A 331 -3.09 10.23 -5.39
C GLY A 331 -2.76 8.94 -4.64
N MET A 332 -1.66 8.93 -3.87
CA MET A 332 -1.29 7.76 -3.08
C MET A 332 -2.35 7.45 -2.01
N ALA A 333 -2.77 8.44 -1.23
CA ALA A 333 -3.81 8.27 -0.23
C ALA A 333 -5.12 7.74 -0.85
N ASN A 334 -5.59 8.35 -1.94
CA ASN A 334 -6.80 7.89 -2.64
C ASN A 334 -6.67 6.46 -3.18
N GLY A 335 -5.51 6.09 -3.73
CA GLY A 335 -5.23 4.74 -4.20
C GLY A 335 -5.30 3.71 -3.07
N MET A 336 -4.76 4.05 -1.89
CA MET A 336 -4.82 3.19 -0.70
C MET A 336 -6.24 3.01 -0.18
N ILE A 337 -7.04 4.08 -0.13
CA ILE A 337 -8.48 4.00 0.22
C ILE A 337 -9.19 3.04 -0.73
N PHE A 338 -8.91 3.17 -2.03
CA PHE A 338 -9.57 2.37 -3.06
C PHE A 338 -9.21 0.88 -2.95
N LEU A 339 -7.94 0.55 -2.72
CA LEU A 339 -7.48 -0.82 -2.47
C LEU A 339 -8.15 -1.40 -1.22
N GLN A 340 -8.16 -0.66 -0.11
CA GLN A 340 -8.75 -1.12 1.16
C GLN A 340 -10.24 -1.45 1.05
N CYS A 341 -10.98 -0.79 0.14
CA CYS A 341 -12.38 -1.15 -0.14
C CYS A 341 -12.54 -2.56 -0.74
N GLN A 342 -11.50 -3.10 -1.39
CA GLN A 342 -11.58 -4.38 -2.09
C GLN A 342 -11.01 -5.53 -1.25
N VAL A 343 -10.18 -5.22 -0.25
CA VAL A 343 -9.33 -6.20 0.46
C VAL A 343 -9.63 -6.30 1.95
N LEU A 344 -10.65 -5.58 2.45
CA LEU A 344 -10.95 -5.39 3.86
C LEU A 344 -10.85 -6.69 4.69
N ILE A 345 -11.58 -7.75 4.36
CA ILE A 345 -11.55 -9.04 5.10
C ILE A 345 -10.13 -9.56 5.35
N PHE A 346 -9.23 -9.41 4.38
CA PHE A 346 -7.85 -9.88 4.46
C PHE A 346 -6.93 -8.86 5.13
N ASP A 347 -7.18 -7.56 5.00
CA ASP A 347 -6.42 -6.54 5.73
C ASP A 347 -6.77 -6.53 7.22
N THR A 348 -8.02 -6.81 7.59
CA THR A 348 -8.45 -6.95 8.98
C THR A 348 -8.09 -8.30 9.58
N GLY A 349 -8.21 -9.37 8.79
CA GLY A 349 -7.93 -10.72 9.24
C GLY A 349 -6.44 -11.03 9.24
N CYS A 350 -5.78 -10.89 8.07
CA CYS A 350 -4.41 -11.35 7.83
C CYS A 350 -3.39 -10.30 8.21
N SER A 351 -3.44 -9.15 7.54
CA SER A 351 -2.37 -8.17 7.66
C SER A 351 -2.52 -7.27 8.90
N ASN A 352 -3.69 -7.35 9.57
CA ASN A 352 -4.04 -6.59 10.78
C ASN A 352 -3.65 -5.11 10.66
N ARG A 353 -3.98 -4.51 9.52
CA ARG A 353 -3.68 -3.11 9.20
C ARG A 353 -4.84 -2.22 9.60
N ALA A 354 -4.55 -0.96 9.91
CA ALA A 354 -5.61 0.04 10.06
C ALA A 354 -6.24 0.31 8.69
N VAL A 355 -7.58 0.22 8.62
CA VAL A 355 -8.32 0.16 7.36
C VAL A 355 -9.37 1.24 7.28
N THR A 356 -9.49 1.84 6.10
CA THR A 356 -10.33 3.02 5.86
C THR A 356 -11.81 2.73 5.99
N VAL A 357 -12.21 1.48 5.71
CA VAL A 357 -13.62 1.10 5.72
C VAL A 357 -14.19 1.15 7.16
N PRO A 358 -13.57 0.52 8.18
CA PRO A 358 -13.92 0.75 9.59
C PRO A 358 -13.81 2.20 10.07
N TYR A 359 -12.89 2.98 9.47
CA TYR A 359 -12.79 4.41 9.74
C TYR A 359 -14.05 5.17 9.35
N ALA A 360 -14.56 4.91 8.15
CA ALA A 360 -15.81 5.47 7.66
C ALA A 360 -17.05 4.93 8.41
N GLU A 361 -17.01 3.68 8.87
CA GLU A 361 -18.07 3.11 9.72
C GLU A 361 -18.13 3.82 11.07
N SER A 362 -16.98 4.06 11.70
CA SER A 362 -16.90 4.81 12.97
C SER A 362 -17.31 6.28 12.81
N ALA A 363 -17.15 6.85 11.62
CA ALA A 363 -17.70 8.17 11.27
C ALA A 363 -19.23 8.15 11.01
N GLY A 364 -19.84 6.98 10.90
CA GLY A 364 -21.27 6.80 10.63
C GLY A 364 -21.67 6.98 9.17
N VAL A 365 -20.70 7.03 8.24
CA VAL A 365 -20.94 7.32 6.81
C VAL A 365 -20.85 6.09 5.91
N ALA A 366 -20.27 4.98 6.37
CA ALA A 366 -20.13 3.77 5.55
C ALA A 366 -21.48 3.12 5.20
N LYS A 367 -22.53 3.32 6.00
CA LYS A 367 -23.92 2.92 5.69
C LYS A 367 -24.48 3.55 4.40
N PHE A 368 -23.94 4.70 3.99
CA PHE A 368 -24.26 5.37 2.72
C PHE A 368 -23.27 4.99 1.60
N GLY A 369 -22.20 4.26 1.95
CA GLY A 369 -21.13 3.86 1.04
C GLY A 369 -20.15 4.98 0.67
N ILE A 370 -20.04 6.03 1.51
CA ILE A 370 -19.22 7.21 1.22
C ILE A 370 -17.74 6.87 1.00
N HIS A 371 -17.18 5.89 1.72
CA HIS A 371 -15.80 5.45 1.54
C HIS A 371 -15.52 4.97 0.11
N ALA A 372 -16.44 4.18 -0.45
CA ALA A 372 -16.30 3.67 -1.81
C ALA A 372 -16.63 4.75 -2.85
N ALA A 373 -17.66 5.58 -2.61
CA ALA A 373 -17.99 6.73 -3.47
C ALA A 373 -16.80 7.67 -3.61
N TYR A 374 -16.17 8.04 -2.50
CA TYR A 374 -14.98 8.88 -2.45
C TYR A 374 -13.84 8.28 -3.29
N ALA A 375 -13.52 7.00 -3.09
CA ALA A 375 -12.46 6.32 -3.82
C ALA A 375 -12.69 6.30 -5.34
N VAL A 376 -13.91 5.98 -5.76
CA VAL A 376 -14.29 5.94 -7.19
C VAL A 376 -14.31 7.36 -7.78
N THR A 377 -14.67 8.37 -6.98
CA THR A 377 -14.63 9.78 -7.40
C THR A 377 -13.20 10.22 -7.65
N ALA A 378 -12.29 9.96 -6.70
CA ALA A 378 -10.88 10.25 -6.86
C ALA A 378 -10.27 9.53 -8.07
N TYR A 379 -10.58 8.24 -8.26
CA TYR A 379 -10.15 7.47 -9.44
C TYR A 379 -10.61 8.09 -10.76
N THR A 380 -11.88 8.50 -10.83
CA THR A 380 -12.47 9.15 -12.02
C THR A 380 -11.89 10.54 -12.24
N ALA A 381 -11.73 11.33 -11.17
CA ALA A 381 -11.15 12.68 -11.24
C ALA A 381 -9.69 12.64 -11.70
N THR A 382 -8.89 11.70 -11.19
CA THR A 382 -7.50 11.49 -11.63
C THR A 382 -7.45 11.10 -13.11
N ALA A 383 -8.30 10.16 -13.55
CA ALA A 383 -8.34 9.78 -14.97
C ALA A 383 -8.75 10.96 -15.88
N LYS A 384 -9.70 11.77 -15.44
CA LYS A 384 -10.11 13.00 -16.13
C LYS A 384 -8.96 14.00 -16.22
N HIS A 385 -8.22 14.20 -15.13
CA HIS A 385 -7.06 15.08 -15.12
C HIS A 385 -5.99 14.62 -16.13
N VAL A 386 -5.72 13.32 -16.20
CA VAL A 386 -4.78 12.74 -17.18
C VAL A 386 -5.29 12.89 -18.62
N LEU A 387 -6.60 12.75 -18.84
CA LEU A 387 -7.21 12.99 -20.16
C LEU A 387 -7.01 14.43 -20.61
N ASP A 388 -7.27 15.40 -19.73
CA ASP A 388 -7.37 16.82 -20.04
C ASP A 388 -5.99 17.53 -20.08
N PHE A 389 -5.05 17.17 -19.20
CA PHE A 389 -3.80 17.93 -18.99
C PHE A 389 -2.51 17.17 -19.28
N ASN A 390 -2.55 15.85 -19.48
CA ASN A 390 -1.37 14.99 -19.66
C ASN A 390 -0.29 15.18 -18.55
N ASP A 391 -0.72 15.57 -17.35
CA ASP A 391 0.14 15.68 -16.17
C ASP A 391 -0.10 14.49 -15.25
N LEU A 392 0.99 13.89 -14.76
CA LEU A 392 0.94 12.64 -14.04
C LEU A 392 2.15 12.44 -13.13
N CYS A 393 1.91 12.62 -11.84
CA CYS A 393 2.84 12.26 -10.79
C CYS A 393 2.74 10.76 -10.41
N PHE A 394 3.68 10.29 -9.60
CA PHE A 394 3.65 8.91 -9.09
C PHE A 394 2.35 8.60 -8.34
N GLY A 395 1.89 9.52 -7.49
CA GLY A 395 0.68 9.33 -6.69
C GLY A 395 -0.58 9.12 -7.52
N TYR A 396 -0.81 9.97 -8.53
CA TYR A 396 -1.95 9.81 -9.44
C TYR A 396 -1.87 8.50 -10.22
N SER A 397 -0.66 8.10 -10.63
CA SER A 397 -0.45 6.79 -11.24
C SER A 397 -0.82 5.65 -10.29
N ALA A 398 -0.47 5.77 -9.00
CA ALA A 398 -0.82 4.78 -7.98
C ALA A 398 -2.33 4.66 -7.78
N THR A 399 -3.09 5.77 -7.81
CA THR A 399 -4.56 5.74 -7.82
C THR A 399 -5.11 4.94 -8.99
N LEU A 400 -4.57 5.16 -10.19
CA LEU A 400 -5.06 4.51 -11.40
C LEU A 400 -4.71 3.02 -11.46
N ILE A 401 -3.53 2.65 -10.95
CA ILE A 401 -3.10 1.26 -10.76
C ILE A 401 -4.00 0.54 -9.77
N ALA A 402 -4.40 1.16 -8.65
CA ALA A 402 -5.26 0.55 -7.65
C ALA A 402 -6.60 0.02 -8.24
N GLY A 403 -7.19 0.73 -9.20
CA GLY A 403 -8.48 0.37 -9.77
C GLY A 403 -8.50 -0.92 -10.59
N VAL A 404 -7.38 -1.30 -11.21
CA VAL A 404 -7.28 -2.56 -11.99
C VAL A 404 -6.45 -3.62 -11.27
N TRP A 405 -5.36 -3.22 -10.62
CA TRP A 405 -4.50 -4.16 -9.91
C TRP A 405 -5.06 -4.62 -8.58
N GLY A 406 -6.12 -4.00 -8.07
CA GLY A 406 -6.86 -4.48 -6.90
C GLY A 406 -7.86 -5.60 -7.24
N PRO A 407 -8.76 -5.44 -8.24
CA PRO A 407 -9.75 -6.47 -8.56
C PRO A 407 -9.22 -7.69 -9.30
N PHE A 408 -8.16 -7.55 -10.11
CA PHE A 408 -7.67 -8.63 -10.97
C PHE A 408 -6.41 -9.34 -10.45
N GLN A 409 -6.00 -9.04 -9.21
CA GLN A 409 -4.84 -9.68 -8.61
C GLN A 409 -5.15 -11.01 -7.95
N THR A 410 -4.07 -11.72 -7.63
CA THR A 410 -4.07 -13.14 -7.28
C THR A 410 -4.31 -13.46 -5.80
N ARG A 411 -4.33 -12.45 -4.91
CA ARG A 411 -4.33 -12.66 -3.44
C ARG A 411 -5.69 -12.53 -2.76
N TYR A 412 -6.53 -11.60 -3.20
CA TYR A 412 -7.69 -11.12 -2.42
C TYR A 412 -9.02 -11.71 -2.86
N ARG A 413 -8.97 -12.70 -3.75
CA ARG A 413 -10.11 -13.50 -4.19
C ARG A 413 -11.35 -12.68 -4.55
N VAL A 414 -11.13 -11.60 -5.29
CA VAL A 414 -12.11 -10.53 -5.45
C VAL A 414 -13.34 -11.05 -6.20
N TRP A 415 -13.14 -11.86 -7.25
CA TRP A 415 -14.23 -12.41 -8.06
C TRP A 415 -14.95 -13.57 -7.37
N GLU A 416 -14.23 -14.42 -6.62
CA GLU A 416 -14.85 -15.46 -5.80
C GLU A 416 -15.76 -14.84 -4.72
N ARG A 417 -15.25 -13.80 -4.04
CA ARG A 417 -16.02 -13.04 -3.04
C ARG A 417 -17.19 -12.31 -3.65
N PHE A 418 -17.01 -11.63 -4.78
CA PHE A 418 -18.08 -10.94 -5.50
C PHE A 418 -19.29 -11.85 -5.74
N ILE A 419 -19.05 -13.07 -6.25
CA ILE A 419 -20.12 -14.03 -6.52
C ILE A 419 -20.78 -14.48 -5.21
N LYS A 420 -19.97 -14.92 -4.24
CA LYS A 420 -20.47 -15.45 -2.96
C LYS A 420 -21.28 -14.41 -2.20
N TYR A 421 -20.78 -13.19 -2.12
CA TYR A 421 -21.44 -12.08 -1.44
C TYR A 421 -22.76 -11.74 -2.14
N THR A 422 -22.74 -11.58 -3.47
CA THR A 422 -23.98 -11.32 -4.23
C THR A 422 -25.02 -12.41 -4.03
N ARG A 423 -24.62 -13.70 -4.00
CA ARG A 423 -25.56 -14.81 -3.78
C ARG A 423 -26.17 -14.80 -2.39
N GLN A 424 -25.38 -14.46 -1.36
CA GLN A 424 -25.88 -14.33 0.00
C GLN A 424 -26.83 -13.13 0.11
N LEU A 425 -26.43 -11.96 -0.38
CA LEU A 425 -27.24 -10.74 -0.35
C LEU A 425 -28.58 -10.88 -1.07
N LYS A 426 -28.69 -11.71 -2.10
CA LYS A 426 -29.98 -12.00 -2.76
C LYS A 426 -30.94 -12.88 -1.95
N LYS A 427 -30.42 -13.60 -0.95
CA LYS A 427 -31.19 -14.50 -0.07
C LYS A 427 -31.50 -13.88 1.28
N SER A 428 -30.85 -12.77 1.59
CA SER A 428 -30.87 -12.06 2.86
C SER A 428 -31.47 -10.67 2.68
N ASP A 429 -31.84 -10.01 3.77
CA ASP A 429 -32.26 -8.60 3.78
C ASP A 429 -31.37 -7.76 4.72
N PRO A 430 -30.07 -7.59 4.39
CA PRO A 430 -29.15 -6.80 5.20
C PRO A 430 -29.26 -5.28 4.89
N GLY A 431 -30.45 -4.83 4.44
CA GLY A 431 -30.71 -3.48 3.95
C GLY A 431 -30.38 -3.30 2.45
N ASN A 432 -30.21 -2.04 2.04
CA ASN A 432 -30.07 -1.65 0.62
C ASN A 432 -28.66 -1.88 0.04
N LEU A 433 -27.80 -2.73 0.63
CA LEU A 433 -26.39 -2.85 0.23
C LEU A 433 -26.24 -3.24 -1.25
N LEU A 434 -26.96 -4.31 -1.66
CA LEU A 434 -26.91 -4.78 -3.04
C LEU A 434 -27.48 -3.71 -3.99
N ASP A 435 -28.60 -3.08 -3.62
CA ASP A 435 -29.21 -1.99 -4.40
C ASP A 435 -28.27 -0.78 -4.57
N ILE A 436 -27.56 -0.38 -3.51
CA ILE A 436 -26.58 0.71 -3.58
C ILE A 436 -25.43 0.35 -4.51
N SER A 437 -24.97 -0.90 -4.47
CA SER A 437 -23.87 -1.36 -5.33
C SER A 437 -24.19 -1.29 -6.84
N PHE A 438 -25.47 -1.24 -7.23
CA PHE A 438 -25.92 -1.05 -8.61
C PHE A 438 -26.01 0.42 -9.05
N ARG A 439 -25.88 1.40 -8.14
CA ARG A 439 -26.18 2.82 -8.45
C ARG A 439 -24.99 3.60 -9.03
N ASP A 440 -23.81 3.00 -9.15
CA ASP A 440 -22.58 3.61 -9.68
C ASP A 440 -22.37 5.06 -9.17
N LEU A 441 -22.15 5.19 -7.85
CA LEU A 441 -22.19 6.47 -7.15
C LEU A 441 -20.81 7.12 -6.98
N LEU A 442 -20.80 8.45 -7.09
CA LEU A 442 -19.70 9.36 -6.77
C LEU A 442 -20.09 10.33 -5.65
N LEU A 443 -19.09 10.93 -5.02
CA LEU A 443 -19.21 12.04 -4.09
C LEU A 443 -19.23 13.38 -4.86
N LYS A 444 -20.24 14.21 -4.62
CA LYS A 444 -20.37 15.55 -5.21
C LYS A 444 -19.23 16.48 -4.78
N ASP A 445 -18.96 17.47 -5.63
CA ASP A 445 -18.05 18.59 -5.36
C ASP A 445 -16.63 18.19 -4.92
N TYR A 446 -16.20 16.98 -5.29
CA TYR A 446 -14.83 16.53 -5.08
C TYR A 446 -13.85 17.35 -5.92
N ASP A 447 -12.80 17.81 -5.27
CA ASP A 447 -11.76 18.63 -5.89
C ASP A 447 -10.39 17.98 -5.72
N LEU A 448 -9.83 17.51 -6.84
CA LEU A 448 -8.52 16.86 -6.87
C LEU A 448 -7.37 17.80 -6.50
N THR A 449 -7.58 19.12 -6.55
CA THR A 449 -6.57 20.15 -6.27
C THR A 449 -6.46 20.50 -4.79
N LYS A 450 -7.45 20.11 -3.98
CA LYS A 450 -7.42 20.33 -2.54
C LYS A 450 -6.57 19.31 -1.81
N GLU A 451 -6.20 19.66 -0.59
CA GLU A 451 -5.48 18.76 0.31
C GLU A 451 -6.36 17.53 0.62
N VAL A 452 -5.76 16.33 0.53
CA VAL A 452 -6.52 15.07 0.63
C VAL A 452 -7.14 14.86 2.02
N GLY A 453 -6.51 15.33 3.09
CA GLY A 453 -7.07 15.33 4.44
C GLY A 453 -8.34 16.18 4.54
N GLU A 454 -8.37 17.36 3.91
CA GLU A 454 -9.56 18.22 3.86
C GLU A 454 -10.73 17.56 3.11
N GLU A 455 -10.47 16.99 1.94
CA GLU A 455 -11.50 16.28 1.16
C GLU A 455 -11.97 15.00 1.86
N TRP A 456 -11.07 14.27 2.53
CA TRP A 456 -11.44 13.13 3.36
C TRP A 456 -12.26 13.56 4.57
N ALA A 457 -11.89 14.66 5.24
CA ALA A 457 -12.63 15.22 6.36
C ALA A 457 -14.05 15.62 5.96
N ARG A 458 -14.21 16.19 4.76
CA ARG A 458 -15.52 16.49 4.18
C ARG A 458 -16.34 15.21 3.99
N ALA A 459 -15.76 14.19 3.35
CA ALA A 459 -16.43 12.92 3.13
C ALA A 459 -16.89 12.25 4.45
N MET A 460 -16.09 12.33 5.52
CA MET A 460 -16.47 11.77 6.84
C MET A 460 -17.62 12.50 7.54
N ARG A 461 -18.11 13.60 6.97
CA ARG A 461 -19.31 14.32 7.43
C ARG A 461 -20.46 14.26 6.42
N SER A 462 -20.29 13.54 5.32
CA SER A 462 -21.26 13.45 4.23
C SER A 462 -22.34 12.40 4.48
N ASP A 463 -23.45 12.57 3.76
CA ASP A 463 -24.57 11.63 3.73
C ASP A 463 -24.99 11.30 2.28
N ASP A 464 -26.15 10.66 2.13
CA ASP A 464 -26.68 10.27 0.82
C ASP A 464 -27.01 11.46 -0.10
N SER A 465 -27.26 12.64 0.46
CA SER A 465 -27.52 13.84 -0.33
C SER A 465 -26.26 14.36 -1.04
N ASP A 466 -25.07 13.97 -0.59
CA ASP A 466 -23.79 14.28 -1.21
C ASP A 466 -23.42 13.31 -2.34
N LEU A 467 -24.26 12.30 -2.62
CA LEU A 467 -24.00 11.31 -3.66
C LEU A 467 -24.67 11.66 -4.99
N MET A 468 -24.00 11.31 -6.08
CA MET A 468 -24.52 11.43 -7.45
C MET A 468 -24.15 10.22 -8.31
N ALA A 469 -24.89 9.96 -9.38
CA ALA A 469 -24.50 8.97 -10.36
C ALA A 469 -23.22 9.42 -11.09
N ARG A 470 -22.33 8.47 -11.40
CA ARG A 470 -21.10 8.72 -12.14
C ARG A 470 -21.42 9.20 -13.57
N PRO A 471 -20.86 10.32 -14.04
CA PRO A 471 -21.04 10.76 -15.42
C PRO A 471 -20.17 9.88 -16.35
N THR A 472 -20.81 9.02 -17.14
CA THR A 472 -20.12 8.02 -17.98
C THR A 472 -20.64 7.98 -19.41
N ALA A 473 -19.78 7.50 -20.31
CA ALA A 473 -20.10 7.04 -21.64
C ALA A 473 -20.08 5.51 -21.68
N LYS A 474 -20.88 4.94 -22.59
CA LYS A 474 -20.98 3.49 -22.81
C LYS A 474 -19.94 3.05 -23.84
N TYR A 475 -19.19 2.01 -23.48
CA TYR A 475 -18.26 1.31 -24.37
C TYR A 475 -18.72 -0.14 -24.54
N PHE A 476 -18.76 -0.64 -25.76
CA PHE A 476 -19.15 -2.02 -26.07
C PHE A 476 -17.92 -2.83 -26.48
N VAL A 477 -17.60 -3.87 -25.72
CA VAL A 477 -16.34 -4.60 -25.84
C VAL A 477 -16.58 -6.08 -26.14
N PRO A 478 -15.89 -6.68 -27.13
CA PRO A 478 -15.98 -8.11 -27.36
C PRO A 478 -15.34 -8.90 -26.22
N VAL A 479 -15.87 -10.07 -25.92
CA VAL A 479 -15.29 -10.97 -24.89
C VAL A 479 -14.20 -11.85 -25.51
N ALA A 480 -13.06 -11.92 -24.82
CA ALA A 480 -11.96 -12.82 -25.19
C ALA A 480 -12.26 -14.26 -24.76
N ASP A 481 -11.63 -15.23 -25.41
CA ASP A 481 -11.71 -16.63 -24.99
C ASP A 481 -10.95 -16.84 -23.66
N LEU A 482 -11.69 -17.28 -22.63
CA LEU A 482 -11.15 -17.54 -21.30
C LEU A 482 -10.99 -19.04 -21.00
N PHE A 483 -11.38 -19.94 -21.90
CA PHE A 483 -11.30 -21.39 -21.64
C PHE A 483 -9.90 -21.96 -21.87
N ASN A 484 -9.03 -21.22 -22.57
CA ASN A 484 -7.67 -21.62 -22.89
C ASN A 484 -6.60 -20.86 -22.08
N ILE A 485 -6.94 -20.36 -20.89
CA ILE A 485 -6.00 -19.63 -20.03
C ILE A 485 -4.95 -20.60 -19.46
N PRO A 486 -3.64 -20.32 -19.62
CA PRO A 486 -2.59 -21.15 -19.06
C PRO A 486 -2.73 -21.34 -17.54
N GLY A 487 -2.60 -22.58 -17.09
CA GLY A 487 -2.66 -22.93 -15.66
C GLY A 487 -4.06 -22.95 -15.05
N VAL A 488 -5.10 -22.64 -15.83
CA VAL A 488 -6.48 -22.57 -15.34
C VAL A 488 -7.32 -23.64 -16.04
N GLN A 489 -8.00 -24.48 -15.25
CA GLN A 489 -8.90 -25.49 -15.79
C GLN A 489 -10.32 -24.96 -15.87
N VAL A 490 -11.00 -25.21 -16.99
CA VAL A 490 -12.44 -24.91 -17.15
C VAL A 490 -13.22 -25.55 -15.99
N PRO A 491 -14.15 -24.81 -15.35
CA PRO A 491 -14.83 -25.30 -14.16
C PRO A 491 -15.73 -26.49 -14.50
N LYS A 492 -15.65 -27.56 -13.69
CA LYS A 492 -16.51 -28.75 -13.85
C LYS A 492 -17.91 -28.50 -13.27
N LEU A 493 -18.80 -27.96 -14.09
CA LEU A 493 -20.18 -27.62 -13.72
C LEU A 493 -21.11 -28.83 -13.83
N CYS A 494 -22.30 -28.74 -13.21
CA CYS A 494 -23.34 -29.75 -13.41
C CYS A 494 -23.89 -29.67 -14.85
N HIS A 495 -24.57 -30.73 -15.31
CA HIS A 495 -25.04 -30.85 -16.69
C HIS A 495 -25.87 -29.65 -17.17
N SER A 496 -26.79 -29.14 -16.33
CA SER A 496 -27.64 -27.99 -16.68
C SER A 496 -26.87 -26.67 -16.73
N CYS A 497 -25.91 -26.47 -15.82
CA CYS A 497 -25.10 -25.26 -15.78
C CYS A 497 -24.00 -25.23 -16.86
N ALA A 498 -23.44 -26.39 -17.22
CA ALA A 498 -22.33 -26.49 -18.17
C ALA A 498 -22.71 -25.97 -19.56
N SER A 499 -23.82 -26.46 -20.13
CA SER A 499 -24.25 -26.05 -21.47
C SER A 499 -24.56 -24.55 -21.55
N ASN A 500 -25.22 -24.00 -20.52
CA ASN A 500 -25.58 -22.60 -20.47
C ASN A 500 -24.34 -21.70 -20.27
N PHE A 501 -23.42 -22.11 -19.39
CA PHE A 501 -22.16 -21.40 -19.20
C PHE A 501 -21.34 -21.35 -20.49
N ASP A 502 -21.22 -22.47 -21.20
CA ASP A 502 -20.51 -22.53 -22.48
C ASP A 502 -21.17 -21.63 -23.54
N GLU A 503 -22.49 -21.61 -23.61
CA GLU A 503 -23.26 -20.74 -24.53
C GLU A 503 -23.03 -19.26 -24.21
N VAL A 504 -23.16 -18.86 -22.95
CA VAL A 504 -22.97 -17.47 -22.51
C VAL A 504 -21.54 -17.00 -22.75
N MET A 505 -20.55 -17.83 -22.38
CA MET A 505 -19.14 -17.47 -22.55
C MET A 505 -18.71 -17.41 -24.02
N ARG A 506 -19.37 -18.15 -24.92
CA ARG A 506 -19.10 -18.13 -26.38
C ARG A 506 -19.99 -17.18 -27.16
N SER A 507 -20.94 -16.51 -26.49
CA SER A 507 -21.82 -15.53 -27.11
C SER A 507 -21.02 -14.42 -27.79
N GLN A 508 -21.46 -14.05 -28.99
CA GLN A 508 -20.91 -12.93 -29.77
C GLN A 508 -21.43 -11.56 -29.31
N GLU A 509 -22.29 -11.53 -28.30
CA GLU A 509 -22.78 -10.30 -27.69
C GLU A 509 -21.62 -9.48 -27.10
N LEU A 510 -21.67 -8.16 -27.27
CA LEU A 510 -20.68 -7.25 -26.71
C LEU A 510 -21.04 -6.87 -25.27
N GLU A 511 -20.04 -6.72 -24.44
CA GLU A 511 -20.19 -6.32 -23.04
C GLU A 511 -20.17 -4.80 -22.90
N GLU A 512 -21.14 -4.24 -22.17
CA GLU A 512 -21.22 -2.81 -21.88
C GLU A 512 -20.33 -2.43 -20.68
N ILE A 513 -19.54 -1.36 -20.83
CA ILE A 513 -18.71 -0.78 -19.77
C ILE A 513 -18.98 0.71 -19.69
N HIS A 514 -18.99 1.25 -18.48
CA HIS A 514 -19.21 2.67 -18.21
C HIS A 514 -17.90 3.34 -17.78
N ALA A 515 -17.39 4.26 -18.60
CA ALA A 515 -16.14 4.98 -18.33
C ALA A 515 -16.24 6.44 -18.80
N LEU A 516 -15.18 7.25 -18.61
CA LEU A 516 -15.15 8.61 -19.14
C LEU A 516 -15.20 8.62 -20.66
N GLU A 517 -15.80 9.64 -21.26
CA GLU A 517 -15.74 9.87 -22.70
C GLU A 517 -14.31 10.24 -23.15
N GLY A 518 -13.96 9.93 -24.41
CA GLY A 518 -12.68 10.33 -25.02
C GLY A 518 -11.50 9.38 -24.74
N LEU A 519 -11.78 8.14 -24.28
CA LEU A 519 -10.74 7.13 -24.08
C LEU A 519 -10.28 6.53 -25.43
N PRO A 520 -8.97 6.23 -25.60
CA PRO A 520 -8.44 5.60 -26.81
C PRO A 520 -9.02 4.22 -27.14
N ASP A 521 -9.32 3.97 -28.42
CA ASP A 521 -9.86 2.69 -28.93
C ASP A 521 -8.84 1.53 -28.95
N VAL A 522 -7.53 1.83 -28.92
CA VAL A 522 -6.44 0.84 -29.10
C VAL A 522 -6.30 -0.15 -27.97
N PHE A 523 -6.98 0.11 -26.87
CA PHE A 523 -6.97 -0.73 -25.72
C PHE A 523 -7.94 -1.90 -26.02
N GLY A 524 -7.51 -3.02 -26.60
CA GLY A 524 -8.42 -4.11 -27.01
C GLY A 524 -8.44 -5.33 -26.07
N ARG A 525 -7.35 -6.11 -26.06
CA ARG A 525 -7.28 -7.44 -25.42
C ARG A 525 -7.56 -7.48 -23.91
N ARG A 526 -6.88 -6.65 -23.13
CA ARG A 526 -6.99 -6.59 -21.65
C ARG A 526 -8.41 -6.34 -21.10
N VAL A 527 -9.18 -5.41 -21.68
CA VAL A 527 -10.59 -5.22 -21.30
C VAL A 527 -11.45 -6.35 -21.84
N SER A 528 -11.21 -6.87 -23.04
CA SER A 528 -11.90 -8.08 -23.53
C SER A 528 -11.75 -9.27 -22.57
N LEU A 529 -10.57 -9.44 -21.97
CA LEU A 529 -10.34 -10.42 -20.91
C LEU A 529 -11.13 -10.06 -19.64
N ALA A 530 -11.01 -8.81 -19.17
CA ALA A 530 -11.68 -8.32 -17.97
C ALA A 530 -13.21 -8.46 -18.04
N VAL A 531 -13.85 -8.04 -19.15
CA VAL A 531 -15.29 -8.18 -19.32
C VAL A 531 -15.74 -9.63 -19.44
N GLY A 532 -14.89 -10.51 -19.96
CA GLY A 532 -15.17 -11.95 -19.96
C GLY A 532 -15.24 -12.52 -18.54
N ILE A 533 -14.31 -12.12 -17.66
CA ILE A 533 -14.32 -12.53 -16.26
C ILE A 533 -15.59 -12.00 -15.57
N ARG A 534 -15.93 -10.73 -15.84
CA ARG A 534 -17.17 -10.13 -15.35
C ARG A 534 -18.41 -10.89 -15.84
N ARG A 535 -18.50 -11.22 -17.13
CA ARG A 535 -19.61 -11.98 -17.72
C ARG A 535 -19.81 -13.32 -17.01
N ALA A 536 -18.71 -14.06 -16.78
CA ALA A 536 -18.78 -15.32 -16.06
C ALA A 536 -19.30 -15.12 -14.62
N ALA A 537 -18.82 -14.07 -13.95
CA ALA A 537 -19.20 -13.76 -12.58
C ALA A 537 -20.67 -13.33 -12.47
N THR A 538 -21.17 -12.46 -13.35
CA THR A 538 -22.58 -12.02 -13.36
C THR A 538 -23.51 -13.19 -13.65
N TRP A 539 -23.20 -14.00 -14.66
CA TRP A 539 -23.93 -15.25 -14.93
C TRP A 539 -24.00 -16.16 -13.70
N ALA A 540 -22.87 -16.31 -12.99
CA ALA A 540 -22.80 -17.14 -11.79
C ALA A 540 -23.55 -16.54 -10.60
N CYS A 541 -23.80 -15.23 -10.56
CA CYS A 541 -24.65 -14.59 -9.55
C CYS A 541 -26.15 -14.78 -9.83
N ASP A 542 -26.54 -14.87 -11.09
CA ASP A 542 -27.94 -14.81 -11.52
C ASP A 542 -28.54 -16.18 -11.81
N THR A 543 -27.84 -17.02 -12.57
CA THR A 543 -28.46 -18.13 -13.31
C THR A 543 -28.05 -19.51 -12.78
N SER A 544 -26.84 -19.64 -12.24
CA SER A 544 -26.30 -20.95 -11.83
C SER A 544 -26.84 -21.43 -10.48
N CYS A 545 -26.63 -22.70 -10.14
CA CYS A 545 -26.79 -23.18 -8.76
C CYS A 545 -25.59 -22.80 -7.88
N ASP A 546 -25.76 -22.75 -6.55
CA ASP A 546 -24.71 -22.34 -5.61
C ASP A 546 -23.39 -23.08 -5.79
N SER A 547 -23.44 -24.42 -5.96
CA SER A 547 -22.22 -25.23 -6.16
C SER A 547 -21.48 -24.85 -7.45
N CYS A 548 -22.21 -24.56 -8.53
CA CYS A 548 -21.60 -24.11 -9.78
C CYS A 548 -21.09 -22.67 -9.68
N ALA A 549 -21.80 -21.79 -8.96
CA ALA A 549 -21.37 -20.42 -8.72
C ALA A 549 -20.03 -20.35 -7.99
N CYS A 550 -19.86 -21.16 -6.94
CA CYS A 550 -18.60 -21.25 -6.21
C CYS A 550 -17.44 -21.73 -7.09
N LYS A 551 -17.70 -22.71 -7.97
CA LYS A 551 -16.69 -23.20 -8.94
C LYS A 551 -16.30 -22.14 -9.95
N VAL A 552 -17.26 -21.38 -10.46
CA VAL A 552 -17.00 -20.25 -11.36
C VAL A 552 -16.23 -19.15 -10.64
N GLY A 553 -16.56 -18.81 -9.39
CA GLY A 553 -15.83 -17.81 -8.63
C GLY A 553 -14.37 -18.17 -8.41
N TYR A 554 -14.12 -19.42 -8.00
CA TYR A 554 -12.77 -19.93 -7.87
C TYR A 554 -11.99 -19.89 -9.21
N TRP A 555 -12.64 -20.30 -10.30
CA TRP A 555 -12.06 -20.24 -11.63
C TRP A 555 -11.78 -18.80 -12.10
N ALA A 556 -12.71 -17.87 -11.85
CA ALA A 556 -12.60 -16.47 -12.26
C ALA A 556 -11.41 -15.78 -11.61
N ASP A 557 -11.18 -16.01 -10.31
CA ASP A 557 -9.99 -15.49 -9.62
C ASP A 557 -8.70 -16.12 -10.14
N GLN A 558 -8.70 -17.43 -10.40
CA GLN A 558 -7.53 -18.08 -11.01
C GLN A 558 -7.23 -17.55 -12.41
N ALA A 559 -8.25 -17.14 -13.16
CA ALA A 559 -8.13 -16.58 -14.50
C ALA A 559 -7.74 -15.09 -14.49
N ALA A 560 -8.11 -14.33 -13.47
CA ALA A 560 -8.02 -12.87 -13.42
C ALA A 560 -6.62 -12.31 -13.69
N TYR A 561 -5.55 -13.04 -13.30
CA TYR A 561 -4.17 -12.59 -13.51
C TYR A 561 -3.84 -12.31 -14.99
N ILE A 562 -4.53 -12.95 -15.94
CA ILE A 562 -4.27 -12.76 -17.38
C ILE A 562 -4.56 -11.32 -17.83
N VAL A 563 -5.50 -10.64 -17.15
CA VAL A 563 -5.79 -9.22 -17.37
C VAL A 563 -4.56 -8.39 -17.01
N LEU A 564 -3.94 -8.67 -15.86
CA LEU A 564 -2.73 -7.97 -15.40
C LEU A 564 -1.54 -8.26 -16.32
N VAL A 565 -1.33 -9.51 -16.74
CA VAL A 565 -0.28 -9.87 -17.69
C VAL A 565 -0.44 -9.12 -19.02
N ALA A 566 -1.66 -8.99 -19.53
CA ALA A 566 -1.92 -8.19 -20.72
C ALA A 566 -1.57 -6.71 -20.48
N THR A 567 -1.93 -6.13 -19.33
CA THR A 567 -1.54 -4.74 -19.01
C THR A 567 -0.02 -4.55 -18.85
N MET A 568 0.72 -5.57 -18.42
CA MET A 568 2.18 -5.54 -18.34
C MET A 568 2.83 -5.55 -19.72
N GLN A 569 2.25 -6.26 -20.69
CA GLN A 569 2.73 -6.26 -22.08
C GLN A 569 2.61 -4.88 -22.71
N ASP A 570 1.47 -4.23 -22.48
CA ASP A 570 1.21 -2.90 -23.02
C ASP A 570 2.11 -1.83 -22.38
N GLU A 571 2.58 -2.04 -21.15
CA GLU A 571 3.49 -1.10 -20.49
C GLU A 571 4.71 -0.81 -21.37
N ALA A 572 5.32 -1.82 -22.01
CA ALA A 572 6.55 -1.60 -22.77
C ALA A 572 6.35 -0.76 -24.04
N ILE A 573 5.13 -0.70 -24.57
CA ILE A 573 4.81 -0.08 -25.87
C ILE A 573 3.98 1.20 -25.76
N LEU A 574 3.24 1.38 -24.66
CA LEU A 574 2.43 2.57 -24.43
C LEU A 574 3.22 3.68 -23.74
N GLY A 575 2.85 4.93 -24.03
CA GLY A 575 3.26 6.08 -23.22
C GLY A 575 2.68 5.98 -21.81
N GLN A 576 3.23 6.79 -20.89
CA GLN A 576 2.77 6.82 -19.49
C GLN A 576 1.26 7.16 -19.40
N ARG A 577 0.81 8.17 -20.15
CA ARG A 577 -0.60 8.58 -20.20
C ARG A 577 -1.50 7.47 -20.73
N GLU A 578 -1.18 6.91 -21.90
CA GLU A 578 -1.99 5.86 -22.52
C GLU A 578 -2.07 4.63 -21.62
N TRP A 579 -0.97 4.26 -20.99
CA TRP A 579 -0.95 3.13 -20.06
C TRP A 579 -1.81 3.41 -18.82
N MET A 580 -1.77 4.62 -18.25
CA MET A 580 -2.64 4.98 -17.13
C MET A 580 -4.13 5.02 -17.49
N LEU A 581 -4.48 5.56 -18.66
CA LEU A 581 -5.87 5.56 -19.15
C LEU A 581 -6.36 4.14 -19.48
N GLN A 582 -5.47 3.26 -19.93
CA GLN A 582 -5.78 1.84 -20.03
C GLN A 582 -6.11 1.24 -18.67
N ASN A 583 -5.28 1.49 -17.64
CA ASN A 583 -5.53 0.99 -16.29
C ASN A 583 -6.86 1.54 -15.73
N TYR A 584 -7.20 2.80 -16.04
CA TYR A 584 -8.51 3.38 -15.76
C TYR A 584 -9.66 2.57 -16.40
N LEU A 585 -9.62 2.40 -17.72
CA LEU A 585 -10.68 1.73 -18.46
C LEU A 585 -10.87 0.27 -18.03
N VAL A 586 -9.79 -0.46 -17.74
CA VAL A 586 -9.87 -1.84 -17.23
C VAL A 586 -10.50 -1.87 -15.83
N GLY A 587 -10.11 -0.96 -14.94
CA GLY A 587 -10.69 -0.92 -13.60
C GLY A 587 -12.19 -0.58 -13.60
N CYS A 588 -12.68 0.19 -14.59
CA CYS A 588 -14.12 0.43 -14.75
C CYS A 588 -14.95 -0.85 -14.93
N VAL A 589 -14.36 -1.97 -15.36
CA VAL A 589 -15.04 -3.27 -15.44
C VAL A 589 -15.48 -3.77 -14.06
N ALA A 590 -14.72 -3.44 -13.00
CA ALA A 590 -15.04 -3.80 -11.62
C ALA A 590 -16.03 -2.83 -10.94
N LEU A 591 -16.44 -1.76 -11.64
CA LEU A 591 -17.37 -0.75 -11.13
C LEU A 591 -18.80 -0.91 -11.67
N TRP A 592 -18.97 -1.58 -12.80
CA TRP A 592 -20.25 -1.71 -13.50
C TRP A 592 -20.51 -3.15 -13.98
N PRO A 593 -21.74 -3.71 -13.83
CA PRO A 593 -22.96 -3.08 -13.30
C PRO A 593 -23.07 -3.06 -11.77
N VAL A 594 -22.18 -3.80 -11.09
CA VAL A 594 -22.12 -3.86 -9.64
C VAL A 594 -20.75 -3.35 -9.22
N SER A 595 -20.71 -2.31 -8.39
CA SER A 595 -19.46 -1.77 -7.89
C SER A 595 -18.85 -2.67 -6.85
N MET A 596 -17.74 -3.33 -7.20
CA MET A 596 -17.02 -4.24 -6.30
C MET A 596 -16.55 -3.53 -5.03
N SER A 597 -16.08 -2.28 -5.14
CA SER A 597 -15.59 -1.54 -3.98
C SER A 597 -16.70 -1.28 -2.96
N PHE A 598 -17.94 -1.07 -3.39
CA PHE A 598 -19.09 -0.98 -2.46
C PHE A 598 -19.51 -2.35 -1.95
N LEU A 599 -19.71 -3.31 -2.86
CA LEU A 599 -20.20 -4.64 -2.52
C LEU A 599 -19.30 -5.35 -1.51
N LEU A 600 -18.00 -5.41 -1.78
CA LEU A 600 -17.05 -6.17 -0.98
C LEU A 600 -16.85 -5.54 0.40
N SER A 601 -16.59 -4.23 0.44
CA SER A 601 -16.38 -3.52 1.71
C SER A 601 -17.64 -3.49 2.58
N GLY A 602 -18.81 -3.26 1.99
CA GLY A 602 -20.07 -3.23 2.73
C GLY A 602 -20.48 -4.61 3.25
N PHE A 603 -20.23 -5.68 2.47
CA PHE A 603 -20.46 -7.04 2.94
C PHE A 603 -19.51 -7.37 4.09
N ASP A 604 -18.20 -7.10 3.96
CA ASP A 604 -17.20 -7.36 4.99
C ASP A 604 -17.49 -6.59 6.30
N LEU A 605 -18.06 -5.39 6.21
CA LEU A 605 -18.50 -4.62 7.38
C LEU A 605 -19.71 -5.23 8.08
N THR A 606 -20.59 -5.90 7.35
CA THR A 606 -21.91 -6.33 7.86
C THR A 606 -21.94 -7.81 8.27
N ALA A 607 -21.12 -8.63 7.62
CA ALA A 607 -21.14 -10.08 7.79
C ALA A 607 -20.45 -10.53 9.09
N GLU A 608 -20.91 -11.64 9.63
CA GLU A 608 -20.18 -12.37 10.66
C GLU A 608 -18.95 -13.03 10.02
N LEU A 609 -17.77 -12.42 10.25
CA LEU A 609 -16.49 -12.92 9.76
C LEU A 609 -15.86 -13.90 10.74
N SER A 610 -15.43 -15.04 10.24
CA SER A 610 -14.68 -16.05 11.02
C SER A 610 -13.42 -16.47 10.29
N PHE A 611 -12.34 -16.70 11.05
CA PHE A 611 -11.06 -17.13 10.51
C PHE A 611 -10.72 -18.50 11.12
N GLU A 612 -10.69 -19.54 10.28
CA GLU A 612 -10.35 -20.90 10.69
C GLU A 612 -8.85 -20.99 11.03
N GLU A 613 -8.46 -21.98 11.83
CA GLU A 613 -7.04 -22.23 12.09
C GLU A 613 -6.29 -22.52 10.77
N GLY A 614 -5.16 -21.85 10.56
CA GLY A 614 -4.40 -21.93 9.31
C GLY A 614 -4.97 -21.13 8.13
N ALA A 615 -6.13 -20.47 8.27
CA ALA A 615 -6.72 -19.60 7.23
C ALA A 615 -5.83 -18.44 6.79
N MET A 616 -4.81 -18.17 7.60
CA MET A 616 -3.88 -17.07 7.44
C MET A 616 -2.57 -17.53 6.81
N GLY A 617 -2.46 -18.83 6.47
CA GLY A 617 -1.19 -19.51 6.27
C GLY A 617 -0.35 -19.53 7.55
N ASP A 618 0.87 -20.08 7.46
CA ASP A 618 1.95 -19.69 8.35
C ASP A 618 2.33 -18.24 7.96
N ARG A 619 1.56 -17.29 8.49
CA ARG A 619 1.58 -15.84 8.30
C ARG A 619 2.46 -15.26 7.18
N ASP A 620 1.81 -14.55 6.26
CA ASP A 620 2.39 -13.48 5.43
C ASP A 620 3.74 -13.79 4.76
N VAL A 621 3.88 -14.96 4.14
CA VAL A 621 4.85 -15.12 3.04
C VAL A 621 4.14 -14.60 1.78
N VAL A 622 4.71 -13.63 1.05
CA VAL A 622 4.36 -13.45 -0.37
C VAL A 622 4.40 -14.82 -1.00
N ASP A 623 3.27 -15.33 -1.50
CA ASP A 623 3.23 -16.67 -2.09
C ASP A 623 4.31 -16.83 -3.15
N ILE A 624 5.31 -17.60 -2.76
CA ILE A 624 6.48 -17.98 -3.51
C ILE A 624 6.26 -19.35 -4.11
#